data_AF-A0A2P5NHN9-F1
#
_entry.id   AF-A0A2P5NHN9-F1
#
_cell.length_a   1.000
_cell.length_b   1.000
_cell.length_c   1.000
_cell.angle_alpha   90.00
_cell.angle_beta   90.00
_cell.angle_gamma   90.00
#
_symmetry.space_group_name_H-M   'P 1'
#
loop_
_entity.id
_entity.type
_entity.pdbx_description
1 polymer ?
#
loop_
_entity_poly.entity_id
_entity_poly.type
_entity_poly.pdbx_seq_one_letter_code
_entity_poly.pdbx_strand_id
1 'polypeptide(L)'
;MGHAFALAAFGHRGITVSLIPFGGGVALGARAYASAFEAGVVSLAGPALSAVVALAALPEPTRLSALMQGLTGPQPQFGAAFAAFTGAAYALLTLLINIPNVLPWTGSDGALALGAMFSSPRLRQISAGLLAALLAFVFAGADDLLPFGLMFLALSWFNRKRPEAAAPDDAEGWRPLAVAAGLALVVGLYAHEAEVLRTIDWTPRPLAPSDGDPA
;
A
#
# COMPACT_ATOMS: atom_id res chain seq x y z
N MET A 1 -1.44 12.07 4.36
CA MET A 1 -0.45 12.70 5.27
C MET A 1 0.98 12.24 5.04
N GLY A 2 1.24 10.98 4.66
CA GLY A 2 2.61 10.48 4.41
C GLY A 2 3.42 11.33 3.42
N HIS A 3 2.80 11.73 2.30
CA HIS A 3 3.36 12.70 1.35
C HIS A 3 3.85 14.00 2.00
N ALA A 4 3.04 14.61 2.88
CA ALA A 4 3.40 15.86 3.53
C ALA A 4 4.57 15.69 4.50
N PHE A 5 4.65 14.55 5.22
CA PHE A 5 5.79 14.25 6.09
C PHE A 5 7.07 14.04 5.30
N ALA A 6 7.01 13.31 4.18
CA ALA A 6 8.18 13.12 3.32
C ALA A 6 8.65 14.45 2.71
N LEU A 7 7.72 15.26 2.17
CA LEU A 7 8.03 16.60 1.66
C LEU A 7 8.70 17.47 2.74
N ALA A 8 8.16 17.48 3.97
CA ALA A 8 8.75 18.21 5.08
C ALA A 8 10.15 17.69 5.44
N ALA A 9 10.38 16.37 5.40
CA ALA A 9 11.68 15.76 5.63
C ALA A 9 12.72 16.16 4.56
N PHE A 10 12.30 16.39 3.32
CA PHE A 10 13.13 16.98 2.26
C PHE A 10 13.19 18.51 2.29
N GLY A 11 12.73 19.13 3.37
CA GLY A 11 12.86 20.57 3.60
C GLY A 11 11.89 21.44 2.80
N HIS A 12 10.83 20.87 2.22
CA HIS A 12 9.75 21.68 1.65
C HIS A 12 9.08 22.48 2.77
N ARG A 13 8.89 23.79 2.55
CA ARG A 13 8.26 24.73 3.48
C ARG A 13 6.95 25.23 2.90
N GLY A 14 6.01 25.63 3.76
CA GLY A 14 4.73 26.19 3.34
C GLY A 14 3.78 25.19 2.68
N ILE A 15 3.96 23.88 2.95
CA ILE A 15 3.10 22.84 2.41
C ILE A 15 1.72 22.97 3.06
N THR A 16 0.69 23.10 2.23
CA THR A 16 -0.70 23.06 2.68
C THR A 16 -1.34 21.77 2.19
N VAL A 17 -1.92 20.99 3.10
CA VAL A 17 -2.68 19.78 2.73
C VAL A 17 -4.13 20.19 2.53
N SER A 18 -4.61 20.08 1.30
CA SER A 18 -6.02 20.30 0.96
C SER A 18 -6.69 18.95 0.71
N LEU A 19 -7.87 18.74 1.30
CA LEU A 19 -8.70 17.59 1.00
C LEU A 19 -9.72 18.00 -0.06
N ILE A 20 -9.59 17.44 -1.26
CA ILE A 20 -10.54 17.66 -2.34
C ILE A 20 -11.59 16.55 -2.26
N PRO A 21 -12.88 16.89 -2.16
CA PRO A 21 -13.95 15.89 -2.23
C PRO A 21 -13.80 15.03 -3.48
N PHE A 22 -13.78 13.71 -3.33
CA PHE A 22 -13.61 12.71 -4.40
C PHE A 22 -12.26 12.72 -5.14
N GLY A 23 -11.44 13.76 -4.99
CA GLY A 23 -10.09 13.86 -5.58
C GLY A 23 -8.96 13.44 -4.63
N GLY A 24 -9.27 13.24 -3.34
CA GLY A 24 -8.29 12.86 -2.32
C GLY A 24 -7.53 14.05 -1.72
N GLY A 25 -6.41 13.77 -1.06
CA GLY A 25 -5.58 14.80 -0.43
C GLY A 25 -4.45 15.27 -1.35
N VAL A 26 -4.38 16.58 -1.63
CA VAL A 26 -3.30 17.19 -2.43
C VAL A 26 -2.42 18.06 -1.54
N ALA A 27 -1.10 17.93 -1.70
CA ALA A 27 -0.13 18.84 -1.08
C ALA A 27 0.13 20.02 -2.02
N LEU A 28 -0.28 21.22 -1.61
CA LEU A 28 -0.08 22.47 -2.33
C LEU A 28 1.13 23.23 -1.77
N GLY A 29 1.78 24.04 -2.60
CA GLY A 29 2.91 24.89 -2.20
C GLY A 29 4.27 24.20 -2.12
N ALA A 30 4.36 22.93 -2.53
CA ALA A 30 5.64 22.25 -2.64
C ALA A 30 6.49 22.84 -3.79
N ARG A 31 7.81 22.99 -3.56
CA ARG A 31 8.77 23.25 -4.65
C ARG A 31 8.83 22.07 -5.61
N ALA A 32 9.40 22.27 -6.79
CA ALA A 32 9.78 21.16 -7.66
C ALA A 32 10.73 20.20 -6.92
N TYR A 33 10.61 18.91 -7.20
CA TYR A 33 11.53 17.90 -6.68
C TYR A 33 12.93 18.17 -7.21
N ALA A 34 13.93 18.14 -6.33
CA ALA A 34 15.33 18.34 -6.63
C ALA A 34 15.97 17.10 -7.28
N SER A 35 15.35 15.92 -7.11
CA SER A 35 15.83 14.68 -7.71
C SER A 35 14.71 13.67 -7.96
N ALA A 36 14.97 12.68 -8.82
CA ALA A 36 14.08 11.56 -9.03
C ALA A 36 13.91 10.72 -7.76
N PHE A 37 14.97 10.58 -6.95
CA PHE A 37 14.92 9.90 -5.65
C PHE A 37 13.92 10.57 -4.69
N GLU A 38 13.99 11.89 -4.54
CA GLU A 38 13.04 12.65 -3.73
C GLU A 38 11.60 12.42 -4.21
N ALA A 39 11.36 12.51 -5.51
CA ALA A 39 10.04 12.24 -6.08
C ALA A 39 9.54 10.82 -5.76
N GLY A 40 10.40 9.80 -5.89
CA GLY A 40 10.06 8.40 -5.60
C GLY A 40 9.83 8.12 -4.11
N VAL A 41 10.62 8.71 -3.21
CA VAL A 41 10.41 8.56 -1.76
C VAL A 41 9.11 9.26 -1.33
N VAL A 42 8.89 10.48 -1.81
CA VAL A 42 7.68 11.24 -1.51
C VAL A 42 6.46 10.47 -2.02
N SER A 43 6.49 9.95 -3.25
CA SER A 43 5.35 9.22 -3.82
C SER A 43 5.03 7.92 -3.08
N LEU A 44 6.04 7.21 -2.56
CA LEU A 44 5.81 6.00 -1.77
C LEU A 44 5.36 6.30 -0.33
N ALA A 45 5.67 7.47 0.22
CA ALA A 45 5.39 7.79 1.62
C ALA A 45 3.89 7.82 1.95
N GLY A 46 3.04 8.25 1.02
CA GLY A 46 1.58 8.20 1.18
C GLY A 46 1.08 6.76 1.33
N PRO A 47 1.23 5.92 0.30
CA PRO A 47 0.92 4.51 0.32
C PRO A 47 1.53 3.76 1.52
N ALA A 48 2.81 3.96 1.81
CA ALA A 48 3.50 3.29 2.92
C ALA A 48 2.90 3.64 4.28
N LEU A 49 2.64 4.93 4.54
CA LEU A 49 2.04 5.33 5.81
C LEU A 49 0.64 4.75 5.96
N SER A 50 -0.18 4.79 4.91
CA SER A 50 -1.53 4.22 4.98
C SER A 50 -1.52 2.71 5.19
N ALA A 51 -0.58 1.99 4.56
CA ALA A 51 -0.40 0.56 4.76
C ALA A 51 -0.04 0.24 6.23
N VAL A 52 0.92 0.99 6.81
CA VAL A 52 1.31 0.81 8.21
C VAL A 52 0.15 1.08 9.17
N VAL A 53 -0.65 2.12 8.92
CA VAL A 53 -1.82 2.44 9.75
C VAL A 53 -2.91 1.38 9.58
N ALA A 54 -3.11 0.87 8.36
CA ALA A 54 -4.08 -0.19 8.08
C ALA A 54 -3.70 -1.49 8.79
N LEU A 55 -2.42 -1.87 8.71
CA LEU A 55 -1.87 -3.01 9.45
C LEU A 55 -2.08 -2.87 10.96
N ALA A 56 -1.84 -1.68 11.53
CA ALA A 56 -2.05 -1.44 12.96
C ALA A 56 -3.54 -1.44 13.36
N ALA A 57 -4.44 -1.10 12.43
CA ALA A 57 -5.88 -1.08 12.66
C ALA A 57 -6.55 -2.43 12.38
N LEU A 58 -5.92 -3.32 11.59
CA LEU A 58 -6.47 -4.61 11.22
C LEU A 58 -6.64 -5.50 12.46
N PRO A 59 -7.87 -6.00 12.72
CA PRO A 59 -8.07 -6.99 13.75
C PRO A 59 -7.50 -8.34 13.33
N GLU A 60 -7.17 -9.17 14.30
CA GLU A 60 -6.92 -10.59 14.05
C GLU A 60 -8.17 -11.25 13.41
N PRO A 61 -8.04 -12.01 12.31
CA PRO A 61 -9.19 -12.56 11.58
C PRO A 61 -10.15 -13.39 12.44
N THR A 62 -9.58 -14.24 13.30
CA THR A 62 -10.30 -15.10 14.25
C THR A 62 -11.11 -14.26 15.24
N ARG A 63 -10.52 -13.18 15.75
CA ARG A 63 -11.15 -12.26 16.71
C ARG A 63 -12.31 -11.51 16.09
N LEU A 64 -12.16 -10.97 14.87
CA LEU A 64 -13.27 -10.29 14.20
C LEU A 64 -14.41 -11.28 13.89
N SER A 65 -14.08 -12.47 13.39
CA SER A 65 -15.07 -13.52 13.10
C SER A 65 -15.86 -13.89 14.37
N ALA A 66 -15.18 -14.08 15.49
CA ALA A 66 -15.81 -14.37 16.78
C ALA A 66 -16.68 -13.20 17.29
N LEU A 67 -16.22 -11.96 17.12
CA LEU A 67 -16.99 -10.76 17.51
C LEU A 67 -18.26 -10.61 16.68
N MET A 68 -18.19 -10.87 15.37
CA MET A 68 -19.36 -10.84 14.48
C MET A 68 -20.39 -11.92 14.87
N GLN A 69 -19.93 -13.12 15.25
CA GLN A 69 -20.81 -14.17 15.77
C GLN A 69 -21.40 -13.81 17.13
N GLY A 70 -20.63 -13.14 17.99
CA GLY A 70 -21.08 -12.71 19.33
C GLY A 70 -22.11 -11.58 19.33
N LEU A 71 -22.31 -10.87 18.21
CA LEU A 71 -23.32 -9.81 18.10
C LEU A 71 -24.76 -10.31 18.24
N THR A 72 -25.02 -11.58 17.94
CA THR A 72 -26.34 -12.22 18.09
C THR A 72 -26.51 -12.91 19.44
N GLY A 73 -25.50 -12.86 20.31
CA GLY A 73 -25.50 -13.50 21.61
C GLY A 73 -26.16 -12.71 22.74
N PRO A 74 -26.32 -13.35 23.92
CA PRO A 74 -27.00 -12.76 25.07
C PRO A 74 -26.24 -11.57 25.70
N GLN A 75 -24.94 -11.42 25.41
CA GLN A 75 -24.11 -10.27 25.81
C GLN A 75 -23.30 -9.75 24.62
N PRO A 76 -23.91 -8.95 23.74
CA PRO A 76 -23.24 -8.47 22.54
C PRO A 76 -22.10 -7.50 22.89
N GLN A 77 -20.90 -7.75 22.34
CA GLN A 77 -19.71 -6.92 22.54
C GLN A 77 -19.62 -5.80 21.48
N PHE A 78 -20.64 -4.93 21.43
CA PHE A 78 -20.77 -3.92 20.37
C PHE A 78 -19.53 -3.04 20.17
N GLY A 79 -18.89 -2.59 21.26
CA GLY A 79 -17.70 -1.73 21.16
C GLY A 79 -16.52 -2.43 20.50
N ALA A 80 -16.25 -3.69 20.87
CA ALA A 80 -15.17 -4.48 20.27
C ALA A 80 -15.48 -4.84 18.81
N ALA A 81 -16.73 -5.23 18.53
CA ALA A 81 -17.20 -5.50 17.17
C ALA A 81 -17.10 -4.26 16.26
N PHE A 82 -17.51 -3.08 16.75
CA PHE A 82 -17.42 -1.82 16.02
C PHE A 82 -15.97 -1.42 15.73
N ALA A 83 -15.07 -1.51 16.70
CA ALA A 83 -13.65 -1.20 16.51
C ALA A 83 -13.01 -2.15 15.48
N ALA A 84 -13.26 -3.45 15.58
CA ALA A 84 -12.73 -4.44 14.66
C ALA A 84 -13.28 -4.25 13.24
N PHE A 85 -14.59 -4.00 13.10
CA PHE A 85 -15.21 -3.70 11.81
C PHE A 85 -14.64 -2.42 11.18
N THR A 86 -14.47 -1.37 11.98
CA THR A 86 -13.91 -0.09 11.50
C THR A 86 -12.47 -0.26 11.04
N GLY A 87 -11.67 -1.05 11.76
CA GLY A 87 -10.30 -1.40 11.36
C GLY A 87 -10.26 -2.16 10.03
N ALA A 88 -11.11 -3.18 9.87
CA ALA A 88 -11.20 -3.94 8.62
C ALA A 88 -11.72 -3.07 7.45
N ALA A 89 -12.72 -2.22 7.68
CA ALA A 89 -13.22 -1.28 6.70
C ALA A 89 -12.15 -0.25 6.29
N TYR A 90 -11.37 0.25 7.25
CA TYR A 90 -10.26 1.15 6.99
C TYR A 90 -9.17 0.49 6.12
N ALA A 91 -8.81 -0.77 6.40
CA ALA A 91 -7.86 -1.52 5.58
C ALA A 91 -8.40 -1.76 4.16
N LEU A 92 -9.68 -2.13 4.03
CA LEU A 92 -10.31 -2.28 2.73
C LEU A 92 -10.30 -0.97 1.92
N LEU A 93 -10.64 0.16 2.56
CA LEU A 93 -10.59 1.48 1.92
C LEU A 93 -9.16 1.88 1.53
N THR A 94 -8.18 1.54 2.37
CA THR A 94 -6.75 1.76 2.10
C THR A 94 -6.33 1.03 0.84
N LEU A 95 -6.72 -0.23 0.68
CA LEU A 95 -6.49 -1.00 -0.54
C LEU A 95 -7.16 -0.34 -1.75
N LEU A 96 -8.47 -0.07 -1.66
CA LEU A 96 -9.24 0.51 -2.77
C LEU A 96 -8.71 1.85 -3.25
N ILE A 97 -8.21 2.69 -2.35
CA ILE A 97 -7.68 4.02 -2.68
C ILE A 97 -6.22 3.93 -3.16
N ASN A 98 -5.40 3.10 -2.52
CA ASN A 98 -3.96 3.12 -2.78
C ASN A 98 -3.49 2.18 -3.88
N ILE A 99 -4.21 1.09 -4.20
CA ILE A 99 -3.84 0.24 -5.32
C ILE A 99 -3.86 1.04 -6.64
N PRO A 100 -4.89 1.85 -6.95
CA PRO A 100 -4.84 2.75 -8.10
C PRO A 100 -3.66 3.73 -8.06
N ASN A 101 -3.26 4.22 -6.89
CA ASN A 101 -2.12 5.12 -6.75
C ASN A 101 -0.77 4.42 -6.96
N VAL A 102 -0.66 3.13 -6.64
CA VAL A 102 0.55 2.33 -6.91
C VAL A 102 0.56 1.80 -8.35
N LEU A 103 -0.60 1.69 -9.00
CA LEU A 103 -0.65 1.32 -10.41
C LEU A 103 0.08 2.37 -11.28
N PRO A 104 0.90 1.93 -12.22
CA PRO A 104 1.80 2.81 -12.96
C PRO A 104 1.12 3.50 -14.16
N TRP A 105 0.06 4.29 -13.90
CA TRP A 105 -0.54 5.17 -14.90
C TRP A 105 0.10 6.57 -14.88
N THR A 106 -0.21 7.42 -15.87
CA THR A 106 0.34 8.78 -15.93
C THR A 106 -0.05 9.59 -14.70
N GLY A 107 0.96 10.08 -13.97
CA GLY A 107 0.78 10.94 -12.80
C GLY A 107 0.52 10.21 -11.48
N SER A 108 0.52 8.87 -11.44
CA SER A 108 0.42 8.13 -10.16
C SER A 108 1.71 8.12 -9.36
N ASP A 109 1.57 7.78 -8.09
CA ASP A 109 2.69 7.54 -7.18
C ASP A 109 3.57 6.39 -7.66
N GLY A 110 2.95 5.33 -8.22
CA GLY A 110 3.64 4.20 -8.83
C GLY A 110 4.48 4.59 -10.05
N ALA A 111 3.95 5.45 -10.92
CA ALA A 111 4.70 5.93 -12.08
C ALA A 111 5.89 6.83 -11.68
N LEU A 112 5.72 7.66 -10.64
CA LEU A 112 6.81 8.45 -10.06
C LEU A 112 7.88 7.56 -9.42
N ALA A 113 7.49 6.52 -8.69
CA ALA A 113 8.41 5.56 -8.10
C ALA A 113 9.19 4.80 -9.18
N LEU A 114 8.52 4.32 -10.24
CA LEU A 114 9.19 3.69 -11.39
C LEU A 114 10.08 4.68 -12.15
N GLY A 115 9.67 5.94 -12.25
CA GLY A 115 10.49 7.03 -12.79
C GLY A 115 11.79 7.24 -12.02
N ALA A 116 11.73 7.09 -10.69
CA ALA A 116 12.89 7.16 -9.81
C ALA A 116 13.80 5.93 -9.87
N MET A 117 13.25 4.77 -10.24
CA MET A 117 13.99 3.50 -10.35
C MET A 117 14.65 3.30 -11.72
N PHE A 118 14.04 3.81 -12.78
CA PHE A 118 14.42 3.49 -14.16
C PHE A 118 14.48 4.75 -15.04
N SER A 119 15.69 5.06 -15.54
CA SER A 119 15.90 6.10 -16.55
C SER A 119 15.27 5.71 -17.91
N SER A 120 15.45 4.45 -18.32
CA SER A 120 14.99 3.95 -19.62
C SER A 120 13.45 3.90 -19.71
N PRO A 121 12.84 4.53 -20.72
CA PRO A 121 11.39 4.44 -20.96
C PRO A 121 10.90 3.00 -21.16
N ARG A 122 11.70 2.17 -21.84
CA ARG A 122 11.35 0.76 -22.11
C ARG A 122 11.32 -0.07 -20.82
N LEU A 123 12.32 0.11 -19.95
CA LEU A 123 12.34 -0.60 -18.66
C LEU A 123 11.20 -0.14 -17.76
N ARG A 124 10.86 1.16 -17.76
CA ARG A 124 9.67 1.66 -17.05
C ARG A 124 8.39 0.97 -17.51
N GLN A 125 8.18 0.81 -18.81
CA GLN A 125 7.00 0.12 -19.35
C GLN A 125 6.96 -1.37 -18.96
N ILE A 126 8.10 -2.06 -19.04
CA ILE A 126 8.19 -3.47 -18.64
C ILE A 126 7.90 -3.61 -17.15
N SER A 127 8.57 -2.82 -16.31
CA SER A 127 8.36 -2.81 -14.86
C SER A 127 6.94 -2.41 -14.48
N ALA A 128 6.32 -1.49 -15.24
CA ALA A 128 4.92 -1.13 -15.05
C ALA A 128 3.99 -2.33 -15.30
N GLY A 129 4.20 -3.06 -16.41
CA GLY A 129 3.45 -4.28 -16.71
C GLY A 129 3.63 -5.36 -15.64
N LEU A 130 4.86 -5.55 -15.15
CA LEU A 130 5.16 -6.50 -14.08
C LEU A 130 4.53 -6.09 -12.74
N LEU A 131 4.49 -4.80 -12.41
CA LEU A 131 3.85 -4.29 -11.20
C LEU A 131 2.34 -4.54 -11.25
N ALA A 132 1.72 -4.25 -12.39
CA ALA A 132 0.29 -4.49 -12.59
C ALA A 132 -0.04 -5.99 -12.51
N ALA A 133 0.78 -6.84 -13.14
CA ALA A 133 0.62 -8.29 -13.05
C ALA A 133 0.80 -8.82 -11.62
N LEU A 134 1.78 -8.31 -10.88
CA LEU A 134 2.00 -8.64 -9.47
C LEU A 134 0.78 -8.29 -8.63
N LEU A 135 0.27 -7.06 -8.74
CA LEU A 135 -0.93 -6.65 -8.01
C LEU A 135 -2.13 -7.51 -8.38
N ALA A 136 -2.34 -7.80 -9.66
CA ALA A 136 -3.41 -8.72 -10.09
C ALA A 136 -3.26 -10.12 -9.47
N PHE A 137 -2.03 -10.63 -9.36
CA PHE A 137 -1.75 -11.93 -8.75
C PHE A 137 -2.00 -11.95 -7.23
N VAL A 138 -1.65 -10.86 -6.53
CA VAL A 138 -2.00 -10.65 -5.12
C VAL A 138 -3.52 -10.75 -4.92
N PHE A 139 -4.29 -10.03 -5.72
CA PHE A 139 -5.75 -10.03 -5.60
C PHE A 139 -6.43 -11.29 -6.13
N ALA A 140 -5.73 -12.09 -6.93
CA ALA A 140 -6.17 -13.44 -7.29
C ALA A 140 -6.04 -14.45 -6.13
N GLY A 141 -5.43 -14.05 -5.01
CA GLY A 141 -5.33 -14.87 -3.79
C GLY A 141 -4.20 -15.89 -3.82
N ALA A 142 -3.08 -15.55 -4.46
CA ALA A 142 -1.89 -16.37 -4.45
C ALA A 142 -1.02 -16.13 -3.21
N ASP A 143 -0.55 -17.21 -2.59
CA ASP A 143 0.02 -17.16 -1.23
C ASP A 143 1.53 -16.82 -1.20
N ASP A 144 2.24 -16.84 -2.34
CA ASP A 144 3.68 -16.52 -2.41
C ASP A 144 4.00 -15.39 -3.40
N LEU A 145 4.51 -14.28 -2.84
CA LEU A 145 4.84 -13.05 -3.56
C LEU A 145 6.34 -12.76 -3.58
N LEU A 146 7.13 -13.60 -2.89
CA LEU A 146 8.58 -13.48 -2.82
C LEU A 146 9.25 -13.48 -4.22
N PRO A 147 8.84 -14.32 -5.20
CA PRO A 147 9.45 -14.34 -6.53
C PRO A 147 9.35 -12.99 -7.25
N PHE A 148 8.26 -12.24 -7.04
CA PHE A 148 8.04 -10.96 -7.70
C PHE A 148 8.80 -9.82 -7.04
N GLY A 149 8.89 -9.81 -5.70
CA GLY A 149 9.77 -8.88 -4.98
C GLY A 149 11.24 -9.06 -5.38
N LEU A 150 11.69 -10.31 -5.47
CA LEU A 150 13.03 -10.64 -5.97
C LEU A 150 13.22 -10.22 -7.43
N MET A 151 12.22 -10.40 -8.28
CA MET A 151 12.26 -9.95 -9.68
C MET A 151 12.37 -8.43 -9.80
N PHE A 152 11.64 -7.65 -8.99
CA PHE A 152 11.76 -6.19 -8.97
C PHE A 152 13.15 -5.73 -8.53
N LEU A 153 13.71 -6.35 -7.49
CA LEU A 153 15.07 -6.10 -7.04
C LEU A 153 16.10 -6.47 -8.11
N ALA A 154 15.92 -7.61 -8.78
CA ALA A 154 16.79 -8.05 -9.86
C ALA A 154 16.74 -7.11 -11.07
N LEU A 155 15.56 -6.64 -11.47
CA LEU A 155 15.39 -5.69 -12.58
C LEU A 155 15.99 -4.32 -12.25
N SER A 156 15.79 -3.82 -11.03
CA SER A 156 16.42 -2.58 -10.55
C SER A 156 17.95 -2.70 -10.52
N TRP A 157 18.47 -3.83 -10.02
CA TRP A 157 19.90 -4.14 -10.03
C TRP A 157 20.47 -4.25 -11.45
N PHE A 158 19.75 -4.87 -12.37
CA PHE A 158 20.18 -5.01 -13.76
C PHE A 158 20.17 -3.67 -14.51
N ASN A 159 19.20 -2.80 -14.21
CA ASN A 159 19.16 -1.44 -14.74
C ASN A 159 20.41 -0.64 -14.32
N ARG A 160 20.87 -0.78 -13.08
CA ARG A 160 22.13 -0.15 -12.59
C ARG A 160 23.36 -0.55 -13.41
N LYS A 161 23.36 -1.74 -14.04
CA LYS A 161 24.48 -2.24 -14.85
C LYS A 161 24.49 -1.72 -16.28
N ARG A 162 23.45 -1.00 -16.73
CA ARG A 162 23.43 -0.37 -18.07
C ARG A 162 23.95 1.06 -17.96
N PRO A 163 25.18 1.36 -18.42
CA PRO A 163 25.66 2.72 -18.49
C PRO A 163 24.97 3.39 -19.68
N GLU A 164 23.90 4.15 -19.45
CA GLU A 164 23.50 5.18 -20.40
C GLU A 164 24.33 6.43 -20.14
N ALA A 165 24.92 6.94 -21.22
CA ALA A 165 25.87 8.03 -21.23
C ALA A 165 25.21 9.36 -20.83
N ALA A 166 25.84 10.06 -19.86
CA ALA A 166 25.56 11.42 -19.35
C ALA A 166 24.22 11.58 -18.60
N ALA A 167 24.13 12.21 -17.43
CA ALA A 167 24.88 13.36 -16.88
C ALA A 167 24.77 13.39 -15.32
N PRO A 168 25.44 14.33 -14.62
CA PRO A 168 25.96 14.20 -13.27
C PRO A 168 24.95 14.52 -12.15
N ASP A 169 24.92 13.63 -11.14
CA ASP A 169 24.66 13.80 -9.69
C ASP A 169 24.13 12.50 -9.02
N ASP A 170 23.98 11.42 -9.81
CA ASP A 170 23.64 10.06 -9.34
C ASP A 170 24.81 9.34 -8.64
N ALA A 171 25.61 10.05 -7.85
CA ALA A 171 26.79 9.52 -7.14
C ALA A 171 26.45 8.39 -6.13
N GLU A 172 25.17 8.17 -5.84
CA GLU A 172 24.70 7.23 -4.83
C GLU A 172 23.81 6.15 -5.44
N GLY A 173 24.44 5.13 -6.04
CA GLY A 173 23.76 3.98 -6.66
C GLY A 173 22.87 3.13 -5.73
N TRP A 174 22.69 3.53 -4.47
CA TRP A 174 21.73 2.95 -3.53
C TRP A 174 20.33 3.55 -3.66
N ARG A 175 20.18 4.77 -4.19
CA ARG A 175 18.90 5.50 -4.25
C ARG A 175 17.81 4.77 -5.04
N PRO A 176 18.05 4.27 -6.28
CA PRO A 176 17.04 3.49 -7.00
C PRO A 176 16.67 2.19 -6.27
N LEU A 177 17.64 1.56 -5.60
CA LEU A 177 17.42 0.34 -4.82
C LEU A 177 16.55 0.60 -3.58
N ALA A 178 16.73 1.74 -2.90
CA ALA A 178 15.90 2.12 -1.76
C ALA A 178 14.45 2.39 -2.19
N VAL A 179 14.23 3.05 -3.32
CA VAL A 179 12.86 3.24 -3.87
C VAL A 179 12.27 1.89 -4.26
N ALA A 180 13.04 1.00 -4.90
CA ALA A 180 12.60 -0.35 -5.24
C ALA A 180 12.19 -1.17 -4.00
N ALA A 181 13.01 -1.13 -2.95
CA ALA A 181 12.73 -1.80 -1.69
C ALA A 181 11.49 -1.22 -1.00
N GLY A 182 11.33 0.11 -1.02
CA GLY A 182 10.15 0.78 -0.51
C GLY A 182 8.88 0.37 -1.26
N LEU A 183 8.91 0.34 -2.59
CA LEU A 183 7.79 -0.11 -3.41
C LEU A 183 7.45 -1.59 -3.13
N ALA A 184 8.47 -2.46 -3.05
CA ALA A 184 8.27 -3.87 -2.72
C ALA A 184 7.64 -4.06 -1.33
N LEU A 185 8.08 -3.27 -0.33
CA LEU A 185 7.50 -3.27 1.01
C LEU A 185 6.03 -2.83 0.98
N VAL A 186 5.70 -1.73 0.29
CA VAL A 186 4.33 -1.25 0.14
C VAL A 186 3.43 -2.32 -0.48
N VAL A 187 3.86 -2.93 -1.57
CA VAL A 187 3.10 -4.00 -2.23
C VAL A 187 2.95 -5.22 -1.31
N GLY A 188 4.00 -5.60 -0.58
CA GLY A 188 3.94 -6.70 0.39
C GLY A 188 2.97 -6.45 1.53
N LEU A 189 2.91 -5.21 2.05
CA LEU A 189 1.93 -4.83 3.07
C LEU A 189 0.50 -4.91 2.54
N TYR A 190 0.23 -4.38 1.34
CA TYR A 190 -1.10 -4.49 0.73
C TYR A 190 -1.52 -5.92 0.46
N ALA A 191 -0.59 -6.78 0.07
CA ALA A 191 -0.89 -8.19 -0.07
C ALA A 191 -1.25 -8.86 1.26
N HIS A 192 -0.50 -8.55 2.32
CA HIS A 192 -0.81 -9.05 3.65
C HIS A 192 -2.18 -8.55 4.13
N GLU A 193 -2.49 -7.27 3.95
CA GLU A 193 -3.80 -6.69 4.28
C GLU A 193 -4.93 -7.39 3.51
N ALA A 194 -4.75 -7.61 2.21
CA ALA A 194 -5.72 -8.32 1.37
C ALA A 194 -5.95 -9.76 1.86
N GLU A 195 -4.89 -10.45 2.27
CA GLU A 195 -4.96 -11.80 2.78
C GLU A 195 -5.71 -11.87 4.12
N VAL A 196 -5.36 -10.99 5.06
CA VAL A 196 -6.07 -10.89 6.36
C VAL A 196 -7.56 -10.66 6.13
N LEU A 197 -7.93 -9.75 5.21
CA LEU A 197 -9.33 -9.48 4.87
C LEU A 197 -10.04 -10.68 4.23
N ARG A 198 -9.34 -11.47 3.41
CA ARG A 198 -9.87 -12.69 2.77
C ARG A 198 -10.17 -13.79 3.79
N THR A 199 -9.37 -13.89 4.84
CA THR A 199 -9.52 -14.95 5.87
C THR A 199 -10.58 -14.67 6.93
N ILE A 200 -11.16 -13.46 6.97
CA ILE A 200 -12.26 -13.13 7.88
C ILE A 200 -13.54 -13.85 7.43
N ASP A 201 -14.19 -14.59 8.33
CA ASP A 201 -15.53 -15.13 8.08
C ASP A 201 -16.57 -14.01 8.30
N TRP A 202 -17.02 -13.44 7.19
CA TRP A 202 -18.02 -12.37 7.18
C TRP A 202 -19.45 -12.88 7.37
N THR A 203 -19.69 -14.20 7.38
CA THR A 203 -21.03 -14.75 7.47
C THR A 203 -21.53 -14.79 8.93
N PRO A 204 -22.62 -14.06 9.25
CA PRO A 204 -23.24 -14.21 10.56
C PRO A 204 -23.88 -15.59 10.63
N ARG A 205 -23.47 -16.42 11.59
CA ARG A 205 -24.16 -17.69 11.86
C ARG A 205 -25.15 -17.49 12.98
N PRO A 206 -26.41 -17.96 12.85
CA PRO A 206 -27.31 -18.02 13.98
C PRO A 206 -26.69 -18.90 15.07
N LEU A 207 -26.81 -18.48 16.33
CA LEU A 207 -26.40 -19.32 17.45
C LEU A 207 -27.19 -20.62 17.36
N ALA A 208 -26.48 -21.75 17.37
CA ALA A 208 -27.15 -23.04 17.53
C ALA A 208 -28.00 -22.96 18.80
N PRO A 209 -29.26 -23.41 18.76
CA PRO A 209 -30.09 -23.42 19.96
C PRO A 209 -29.33 -24.16 21.05
N SER A 210 -29.17 -23.54 22.21
CA SER A 210 -28.59 -24.24 23.36
C SER A 210 -29.48 -25.42 23.67
N ASP A 211 -28.91 -26.61 23.80
CA ASP A 211 -29.58 -27.91 24.06
C ASP A 211 -30.39 -27.97 25.39
N GLY A 212 -30.87 -26.83 25.91
CA GLY A 212 -31.47 -26.71 27.23
C GLY A 212 -32.62 -25.72 27.36
N ASP A 213 -33.19 -25.16 26.28
CA ASP A 213 -34.46 -24.43 26.38
C ASP A 213 -35.63 -25.42 26.19
N PRO A 214 -36.33 -25.85 27.27
CA PRO A 214 -37.55 -26.60 27.14
C PRO A 214 -38.66 -25.72 26.53
N ALA A 215 -39.36 -26.28 25.54
CA ALA A 215 -40.51 -25.67 24.86
C ALA A 215 -41.71 -25.45 25.80
#